data_AF-A0A1V5B859-F1
#
_entry.id   AF-A0A1V5B859-F1
#
_cell.length_a   1.000
_cell.length_b   1.000
_cell.length_c   1.000
_cell.angle_alpha   90.00
_cell.angle_beta   90.00
_cell.angle_gamma   90.00
#
_symmetry.space_group_name_H-M   'P 1'
#
loop_
_entity.id
_entity.type
_entity.pdbx_description
1 polymer ?
#
loop_
_entity_poly.entity_id
_entity_poly.type
_entity_poly.pdbx_seq_one_letter_code
_entity_poly.pdbx_strand_id
1 'polypeptide(L)'
;MFKYKKMSGITEIGAEGDTTSVNVDESESVVNCLIALYLLKQSENRVDGITKMQKITFAIQNEMSHEGICAISGEFFKWYHGPMSDEVYETNDVLVENGLVEDRGLTLTARGATVLDDFTYIIDNNRDVFDIIDRNVNELSYLALSEIKERIYSMMIKPLGCTMPIAVRDIPRGTTIFRNEGFSSLNIDSEDLETLEIYMCEEIHQSVLNGMDDAKSGRVTRLQTA
;
A
#
# COMPACT_ATOMS: atom_id res chain seq x y z
N MET A 1 -12.99 -13.62 -13.17
CA MET A 1 -11.79 -13.58 -14.04
C MET A 1 -11.41 -12.12 -14.12
N PHE A 2 -10.64 -11.66 -13.14
CA PHE A 2 -10.27 -10.25 -13.01
C PHE A 2 -9.03 -10.02 -13.86
N LYS A 3 -9.11 -9.01 -14.73
CA LYS A 3 -7.99 -8.63 -15.60
C LYS A 3 -7.12 -7.65 -14.82
N TYR A 4 -5.91 -8.11 -14.48
CA TYR A 4 -4.90 -7.30 -13.83
C TYR A 4 -4.43 -6.16 -14.74
N LYS A 5 -4.40 -4.93 -14.20
CA LYS A 5 -3.69 -3.79 -14.79
C LYS A 5 -2.25 -3.89 -14.30
N LYS A 6 -1.39 -4.47 -15.14
CA LYS A 6 0.06 -4.55 -14.89
C LYS A 6 0.56 -3.13 -14.67
N MET A 7 1.31 -2.87 -13.58
CA MET A 7 2.01 -1.60 -13.33
C MET A 7 3.07 -1.27 -14.42
N SER A 8 3.21 -2.07 -15.47
CA SER A 8 4.08 -1.78 -16.61
C SER A 8 3.40 -0.87 -17.65
N GLY A 9 2.82 0.24 -17.21
CA GLY A 9 2.30 1.30 -18.07
C GLY A 9 3.41 2.17 -18.66
N ILE A 10 4.56 1.60 -19.05
CA ILE A 10 5.58 2.33 -19.81
C ILE A 10 5.02 2.55 -21.20
N THR A 11 4.34 3.69 -21.38
CA THR A 11 3.88 4.17 -22.68
C THR A 11 5.12 4.58 -23.47
N GLU A 12 5.23 4.09 -24.71
CA GLU A 12 6.34 4.37 -25.61
C GLU A 12 6.63 5.89 -25.69
N ILE A 13 7.91 6.23 -25.54
CA ILE A 13 8.42 7.61 -25.53
C ILE A 13 8.27 8.20 -26.95
N GLY A 14 7.20 8.94 -27.16
CA GLY A 14 7.08 9.91 -28.26
C GLY A 14 7.71 11.23 -27.82
N ALA A 15 8.75 11.67 -28.53
CA ALA A 15 9.42 12.93 -28.29
C ALA A 15 8.45 14.13 -28.47
N GLU A 16 8.29 14.92 -27.40
CA GLU A 16 8.20 16.40 -27.34
C GLU A 16 7.35 16.87 -26.14
N GLY A 17 7.96 17.65 -25.23
CA GLY A 17 7.26 18.50 -24.26
C GLY A 17 7.04 17.90 -22.87
N ASP A 18 8.11 17.85 -22.08
CA ASP A 18 8.17 17.24 -20.75
C ASP A 18 7.37 18.01 -19.69
N THR A 19 6.19 17.49 -19.38
CA THR A 19 5.60 17.51 -18.04
C THR A 19 5.10 16.09 -17.82
N THR A 20 5.92 15.27 -17.17
CA THR A 20 5.61 13.90 -16.78
C THR A 20 4.45 13.94 -15.79
N SER A 21 3.21 13.85 -16.30
CA SER A 21 2.04 13.69 -15.47
C SER A 21 2.09 12.30 -14.85
N VAL A 22 2.59 12.20 -13.61
CA VAL A 22 2.46 10.98 -12.80
C VAL A 22 1.00 10.58 -12.80
N ASN A 23 0.72 9.35 -13.19
CA ASN A 23 -0.63 8.81 -13.17
C ASN A 23 -1.04 8.69 -11.69
N VAL A 24 -2.03 9.47 -11.25
CA VAL A 24 -2.46 9.54 -9.84
C VAL A 24 -2.71 8.15 -9.25
N ASP A 25 -3.27 7.26 -10.07
CA ASP A 25 -3.56 5.84 -9.77
C ASP A 25 -2.30 5.01 -9.44
N GLU A 26 -1.16 5.31 -10.07
CA GLU A 26 0.12 4.61 -9.86
C GLU A 26 0.81 5.09 -8.58
N SER A 27 0.82 6.41 -8.33
CA SER A 27 1.36 6.97 -7.10
C SER A 27 0.62 6.48 -5.85
N GLU A 28 -0.71 6.35 -5.95
CA GLU A 28 -1.55 5.82 -4.88
C GLU A 28 -1.23 4.36 -4.54
N SER A 29 -1.02 3.52 -5.57
CA SER A 29 -0.64 2.12 -5.40
C SER A 29 0.70 1.98 -4.66
N VAL A 30 1.69 2.82 -4.98
CA VAL A 30 3.04 2.77 -4.42
C VAL A 30 3.05 3.20 -2.95
N VAL A 31 2.29 4.23 -2.60
CA VAL A 31 2.10 4.65 -1.20
C VAL A 31 1.40 3.56 -0.39
N ASN A 32 0.36 2.93 -0.95
CA ASN A 32 -0.29 1.78 -0.30
C ASN A 32 0.69 0.62 -0.09
N CYS A 33 1.61 0.36 -1.03
CA CYS A 33 2.68 -0.63 -0.86
C CYS A 33 3.63 -0.28 0.30
N LEU A 34 4.07 0.99 0.41
CA LEU A 34 4.91 1.44 1.52
C LEU A 34 4.22 1.25 2.87
N ILE A 35 2.94 1.65 2.98
CA ILE A 35 2.13 1.48 4.19
C ILE A 35 1.95 0.00 4.53
N ALA A 36 1.67 -0.84 3.52
CA ALA A 36 1.52 -2.28 3.71
C ALA A 36 2.81 -2.94 4.19
N LEU A 37 3.97 -2.59 3.62
CA LEU A 37 5.26 -3.07 4.10
C LEU A 37 5.49 -2.67 5.55
N TYR A 38 5.23 -1.40 5.90
CA TYR A 38 5.39 -0.92 7.27
C TYR A 38 4.48 -1.68 8.25
N LEU A 39 3.20 -1.85 7.91
CA LEU A 39 2.24 -2.65 8.69
C LEU A 39 2.77 -4.06 8.95
N LEU A 40 3.27 -4.73 7.91
CA LEU A 40 3.81 -6.08 8.04
C LEU A 40 5.08 -6.11 8.90
N LYS A 41 5.98 -5.10 8.78
CA LYS A 41 7.19 -4.98 9.61
C LYS A 41 6.83 -4.87 11.08
N GLN A 42 5.88 -3.98 11.42
CA GLN A 42 5.42 -3.79 12.79
C GLN A 42 4.66 -4.98 13.36
N SER A 43 4.07 -5.81 12.47
CA SER A 43 3.38 -7.00 12.91
C SER A 43 4.32 -8.15 13.30
N GLU A 44 5.61 -8.09 12.97
CA GLU A 44 6.60 -9.13 13.29
C GLU A 44 6.11 -10.55 12.90
N ASN A 45 5.56 -10.70 11.68
CA ASN A 45 4.99 -11.95 11.15
C ASN A 45 3.73 -12.46 11.87
N ARG A 46 3.07 -11.62 12.68
CA ARG A 46 1.80 -11.97 13.34
C ARG A 46 0.58 -11.82 12.41
N VAL A 47 0.75 -11.20 11.24
CA VAL A 47 -0.30 -11.13 10.20
C VAL A 47 -0.14 -12.31 9.24
N ASP A 48 -0.83 -13.41 9.56
CA ASP A 48 -0.66 -14.73 8.92
C ASP A 48 -1.62 -14.96 7.73
N GLY A 49 -1.88 -13.92 6.95
CA GLY A 49 -2.62 -14.02 5.71
C GLY A 49 -3.51 -12.83 5.37
N ILE A 50 -3.90 -12.76 4.10
CA ILE A 50 -4.55 -11.58 3.50
C ILE A 50 -5.84 -11.18 4.21
N THR A 51 -6.60 -12.13 4.76
CA THR A 51 -7.83 -11.79 5.48
C THR A 51 -7.54 -11.02 6.77
N LYS A 52 -6.45 -11.34 7.47
CA LYS A 52 -6.05 -10.62 8.69
C LYS A 52 -5.49 -9.23 8.34
N MET A 53 -4.69 -9.14 7.28
CA MET A 53 -4.22 -7.87 6.72
C MET A 53 -5.40 -6.94 6.36
N GLN A 54 -6.38 -7.43 5.60
CA GLN A 54 -7.62 -6.71 5.27
C GLN A 54 -8.33 -6.12 6.49
N LYS A 55 -8.38 -6.88 7.59
CA LYS A 55 -9.05 -6.45 8.82
C LYS A 55 -8.27 -5.36 9.55
N ILE A 56 -6.96 -5.48 9.62
CA ILE A 56 -6.10 -4.50 10.27
C ILE A 56 -6.06 -3.20 9.43
N THR A 57 -5.92 -3.30 8.10
CA THR A 57 -5.97 -2.15 7.20
C THR A 57 -7.31 -1.41 7.31
N PHE A 58 -8.42 -2.13 7.38
CA PHE A 58 -9.73 -1.52 7.62
C PHE A 58 -9.78 -0.74 8.95
N ALA A 59 -9.26 -1.32 10.03
CA ALA A 59 -9.26 -0.67 11.35
C ALA A 59 -8.41 0.61 11.34
N ILE A 60 -7.24 0.55 10.70
CA ILE A 60 -6.35 1.71 10.50
C ILE A 60 -7.08 2.81 9.73
N GLN A 61 -7.65 2.49 8.56
CA GLN A 61 -8.32 3.50 7.73
C GLN A 61 -9.57 4.06 8.42
N ASN A 62 -10.28 3.24 9.20
CA ASN A 62 -11.38 3.70 10.04
C ASN A 62 -10.89 4.71 11.10
N GLU A 63 -9.82 4.42 11.82
CA GLU A 63 -9.26 5.35 12.81
C GLU A 63 -8.76 6.64 12.16
N MET A 64 -8.02 6.54 11.05
CA MET A 64 -7.60 7.69 10.24
C MET A 64 -8.79 8.55 9.83
N SER A 65 -9.89 7.94 9.38
CA SER A 65 -11.11 8.69 9.00
C SER A 65 -11.72 9.45 10.18
N HIS A 66 -11.69 8.90 11.40
CA HIS A 66 -12.16 9.60 12.60
C HIS A 66 -11.24 10.76 13.00
N GLU A 67 -9.94 10.64 12.73
CA GLU A 67 -8.94 11.69 12.97
C GLU A 67 -8.83 12.70 11.81
N GLY A 68 -9.59 12.51 10.72
CA GLY A 68 -9.54 13.39 9.54
C GLY A 68 -8.30 13.20 8.67
N ILE A 69 -7.65 12.04 8.77
CA ILE A 69 -6.43 11.66 8.04
C ILE A 69 -6.79 10.86 6.79
N CYS A 70 -6.18 11.21 5.66
CA CYS A 70 -6.29 10.52 4.38
C CYS A 70 -4.89 10.10 3.90
N ALA A 71 -4.52 8.85 4.16
CA ALA A 71 -3.18 8.31 3.83
C ALA A 71 -3.23 6.96 3.09
N ILE A 72 -4.29 6.18 3.29
CA ILE A 72 -4.53 4.93 2.55
C ILE A 72 -5.61 5.23 1.52
N SER A 73 -5.29 5.02 0.25
CA SER A 73 -6.24 5.15 -0.85
C SER A 73 -6.98 3.83 -1.09
N GLY A 74 -8.18 3.92 -1.66
CA GLY A 74 -9.00 2.78 -2.00
C GLY A 74 -10.33 2.73 -1.27
N GLU A 75 -11.12 1.72 -1.62
CA GLU A 75 -12.48 1.53 -1.13
C GLU A 75 -12.61 0.29 -0.26
N PHE A 76 -13.23 0.45 0.91
CA PHE A 76 -13.77 -0.68 1.66
C PHE A 76 -15.28 -0.79 1.47
N PHE A 77 -15.76 -2.00 1.18
CA PHE A 77 -17.18 -2.32 1.13
C PHE A 77 -17.51 -3.54 1.99
N LYS A 78 -18.77 -3.67 2.40
CA LYS A 78 -19.21 -4.80 3.21
C LYS A 78 -19.34 -6.08 2.38
N TRP A 79 -18.56 -7.10 2.69
CA TRP A 79 -18.64 -8.43 2.08
C TRP A 79 -19.07 -9.54 3.05
N TYR A 80 -18.99 -10.81 2.62
CA TYR A 80 -19.44 -11.98 3.39
C TYR A 80 -18.77 -12.10 4.76
N HIS A 81 -17.48 -11.78 4.84
CA HIS A 81 -16.69 -11.90 6.06
C HIS A 81 -16.30 -10.54 6.65
N GLY A 82 -17.09 -9.51 6.36
CA GLY A 82 -16.89 -8.14 6.82
C GLY A 82 -16.37 -7.20 5.75
N PRO A 83 -15.80 -6.06 6.15
CA PRO A 83 -15.19 -5.11 5.24
C PRO A 83 -14.10 -5.78 4.40
N MET A 84 -14.06 -5.46 3.12
CA MET A 84 -13.09 -5.93 2.13
C MET A 84 -12.75 -4.77 1.20
N SER A 85 -11.48 -4.69 0.79
CA SER A 85 -10.97 -3.79 -0.25
C SER A 85 -10.30 -4.62 -1.33
N ASP A 86 -10.54 -4.29 -2.60
CA ASP A 86 -9.83 -4.96 -3.70
C ASP A 86 -8.39 -4.46 -3.78
N GLU A 87 -8.15 -3.20 -3.46
CA GLU A 87 -6.84 -2.53 -3.45
C GLU A 87 -5.87 -3.16 -2.45
N VAL A 88 -6.35 -3.68 -1.31
CA VAL A 88 -5.50 -4.42 -0.37
C VAL A 88 -5.07 -5.78 -0.94
N TYR A 89 -5.90 -6.44 -1.75
CA TYR A 89 -5.48 -7.65 -2.49
C TYR A 89 -4.45 -7.29 -3.56
N GLU A 90 -4.72 -6.26 -4.35
CA GLU A 90 -3.82 -5.81 -5.41
C GLU A 90 -2.46 -5.36 -4.85
N THR A 91 -2.46 -4.60 -3.75
CA THR A 91 -1.24 -4.20 -3.04
C THR A 91 -0.44 -5.42 -2.58
N ASN A 92 -1.10 -6.42 -2.01
CA ASN A 92 -0.44 -7.67 -1.63
C ASN A 92 0.18 -8.38 -2.83
N ASP A 93 -0.58 -8.50 -3.93
CA ASP A 93 -0.11 -9.16 -5.14
C ASP A 93 1.12 -8.45 -5.70
N VAL A 94 1.13 -7.11 -5.75
CA VAL A 94 2.29 -6.30 -6.15
C VAL A 94 3.51 -6.59 -5.26
N LEU A 95 3.34 -6.61 -3.94
CA LEU A 95 4.45 -6.87 -3.01
C LEU A 95 5.02 -8.29 -3.17
N VAL A 96 4.17 -9.28 -3.40
CA VAL A 96 4.58 -10.69 -3.60
C VAL A 96 5.23 -10.89 -4.97
N GLU A 97 4.63 -10.38 -6.04
CA GLU A 97 5.15 -10.48 -7.40
C GLU A 97 6.53 -9.82 -7.55
N ASN A 98 6.76 -8.73 -6.82
CA ASN A 98 8.06 -8.07 -6.78
C ASN A 98 9.02 -8.66 -5.72
N GLY A 99 8.64 -9.70 -4.98
CA GLY A 99 9.54 -10.34 -4.02
C GLY A 99 9.91 -9.46 -2.82
N LEU A 100 9.06 -8.50 -2.45
CA LEU A 100 9.17 -7.70 -1.23
C LEU A 100 8.55 -8.44 -0.03
N VAL A 101 7.59 -9.32 -0.30
CA VAL A 101 6.87 -10.12 0.69
C VAL A 101 6.78 -11.58 0.22
N GLU A 102 6.86 -12.53 1.15
CA GLU A 102 6.63 -13.95 0.88
C GLU A 102 5.13 -14.28 0.81
N ASP A 103 4.71 -14.92 -0.29
CA ASP A 103 3.31 -15.25 -0.64
C ASP A 103 2.48 -15.85 0.52
N ARG A 104 3.02 -16.85 1.23
CA ARG A 104 2.24 -17.62 2.22
C ARG A 104 2.27 -17.05 3.63
N GLY A 105 3.25 -16.20 3.94
CA GLY A 105 3.47 -15.72 5.30
C GLY A 105 3.10 -14.26 5.51
N LEU A 106 2.95 -13.49 4.41
CA LEU A 106 3.00 -12.03 4.46
C LEU A 106 4.24 -11.53 5.24
N THR A 107 5.33 -12.29 5.16
CA THR A 107 6.60 -12.00 5.81
C THR A 107 7.43 -11.13 4.88
N LEU A 108 8.05 -10.08 5.40
CA LEU A 108 8.97 -9.27 4.60
C LEU A 108 10.18 -10.10 4.17
N THR A 109 10.57 -9.96 2.91
CA THR A 109 11.88 -10.41 2.47
C THR A 109 12.97 -9.44 2.94
N ALA A 110 14.24 -9.83 2.80
CA ALA A 110 15.35 -8.91 3.06
C ALA A 110 15.24 -7.63 2.22
N ARG A 111 14.79 -7.75 0.95
CA ARG A 111 14.55 -6.61 0.07
C ARG A 111 13.43 -5.72 0.59
N GLY A 112 12.29 -6.31 0.98
CA GLY A 112 11.19 -5.55 1.56
C GLY A 112 11.58 -4.78 2.82
N ALA A 113 12.43 -5.38 3.66
CA ALA A 113 13.00 -4.71 4.84
C ALA A 113 13.92 -3.55 4.45
N THR A 114 14.80 -3.74 3.46
CA THR A 114 15.69 -2.69 2.95
C THR A 114 14.92 -1.50 2.40
N VAL A 115 13.84 -1.71 1.64
CA VAL A 115 12.98 -0.62 1.17
C VAL A 115 12.51 0.24 2.35
N LEU A 116 11.99 -0.38 3.42
CA LEU A 116 11.55 0.40 4.59
C LEU A 116 12.68 1.16 5.28
N ASP A 117 13.87 0.57 5.34
CA ASP A 117 15.03 1.23 5.95
C ASP A 117 15.45 2.45 5.11
N ASP A 118 15.48 2.33 3.78
CA ASP A 118 15.83 3.43 2.86
C ASP A 118 14.81 4.59 2.90
N PHE A 119 13.53 4.28 3.17
CA PHE A 119 12.44 5.27 3.27
C PHE A 119 12.04 5.61 4.71
N THR A 120 12.91 5.36 5.70
CA THR A 120 12.63 5.70 7.10
C THR A 120 12.35 7.19 7.30
N TYR A 121 12.98 8.08 6.52
CA TYR A 121 12.72 9.52 6.61
C TYR A 121 11.28 9.89 6.21
N ILE A 122 10.66 9.20 5.24
CA ILE A 122 9.24 9.41 4.89
C ILE A 122 8.38 9.01 6.09
N ILE A 123 8.70 7.88 6.72
CA ILE A 123 7.97 7.38 7.90
C ILE A 123 8.07 8.39 9.06
N ASP A 124 9.29 8.89 9.34
CA ASP A 124 9.54 9.84 10.43
C ASP A 124 8.92 11.21 10.17
N ASN A 125 8.82 11.66 8.92
CA ASN A 125 8.18 12.91 8.56
C ASN A 125 6.63 12.85 8.63
N ASN A 126 6.06 11.64 8.73
CA ASN A 126 4.62 11.38 8.68
C ASN A 126 4.12 10.58 9.91
N ARG A 127 4.69 10.85 11.09
CA ARG A 127 4.42 10.06 12.31
C ARG A 127 2.97 10.05 12.75
N ASP A 128 2.19 11.08 12.47
CA ASP A 128 0.74 11.09 12.74
C ASP A 128 0.02 9.92 12.04
N VAL A 129 0.38 9.63 10.79
CA VAL A 129 -0.12 8.48 10.02
C VAL A 129 0.43 7.17 10.58
N PHE A 130 1.75 7.09 10.76
CA PHE A 130 2.41 5.83 11.14
C PHE A 130 2.18 5.43 12.61
N ASP A 131 1.92 6.38 13.51
CA ASP A 131 1.50 6.13 14.88
C ASP A 131 0.12 5.44 14.96
N ILE A 132 -0.80 5.76 14.04
CA ILE A 132 -2.10 5.07 13.94
C ILE A 132 -1.89 3.62 13.50
N ILE A 133 -0.98 3.39 12.55
CA ILE A 133 -0.63 2.04 12.11
C ILE A 133 -0.04 1.27 13.29
N ASP A 134 0.93 1.84 14.01
CA ASP A 134 1.56 1.21 15.18
C ASP A 134 0.52 0.85 16.25
N ARG A 135 -0.39 1.76 16.59
CA ARG A 135 -1.46 1.50 17.57
C ARG A 135 -2.33 0.31 17.16
N ASN A 136 -2.85 0.31 15.93
CA ASN A 136 -3.73 -0.75 15.43
C ASN A 136 -3.01 -2.09 15.29
N VAL A 137 -1.77 -2.09 14.80
CA VAL A 137 -0.98 -3.31 14.66
C VAL A 137 -0.68 -3.91 16.03
N ASN A 138 -0.25 -3.08 17.00
CA ASN A 138 0.03 -3.54 18.37
C ASN A 138 -1.22 -4.07 19.07
N GLU A 139 -2.39 -3.49 18.82
CA GLU A 139 -3.64 -3.94 19.42
C GLU A 139 -4.19 -5.22 18.76
N LEU A 140 -4.16 -5.31 17.42
CA LEU A 140 -4.92 -6.31 16.68
C LEU A 140 -4.09 -7.52 16.24
N SER A 141 -2.80 -7.36 15.96
CA SER A 141 -2.00 -8.44 15.36
C SER A 141 -1.83 -9.66 16.27
N TYR A 142 -1.85 -9.49 17.60
CA TYR A 142 -1.78 -10.60 18.56
C TYR A 142 -3.08 -11.41 18.68
N LEU A 143 -4.19 -10.88 18.18
CA LEU A 143 -5.49 -11.52 18.32
C LEU A 143 -5.69 -12.59 17.24
N ALA A 144 -6.51 -13.60 17.56
CA ALA A 144 -6.98 -14.54 16.56
C ALA A 144 -7.91 -13.83 15.57
N LEU A 145 -7.94 -14.30 14.31
CA LEU A 145 -8.75 -13.68 13.26
C LEU A 145 -10.25 -13.57 13.64
N SER A 146 -10.79 -14.53 14.38
CA SER A 146 -12.17 -14.48 14.89
C SER A 146 -12.40 -13.31 15.84
N GLU A 147 -11.44 -13.01 16.72
CA GLU A 147 -11.53 -11.91 17.68
C GLU A 147 -11.46 -10.55 16.97
N ILE A 148 -10.55 -10.42 15.99
CA ILE A 148 -10.46 -9.22 15.15
C ILE A 148 -11.78 -9.00 14.40
N LYS A 149 -12.36 -10.06 13.84
CA LYS A 149 -13.66 -9.98 13.15
C LYS A 149 -14.78 -9.50 14.08
N GLU A 150 -14.87 -10.04 15.29
CA GLU A 150 -15.90 -9.62 16.24
C GLU A 150 -15.73 -8.16 16.68
N ARG A 151 -14.49 -7.71 16.87
CA ARG A 151 -14.20 -6.29 17.13
C ARG A 151 -14.67 -5.41 15.98
N ILE A 152 -14.26 -5.74 14.74
CA ILE A 152 -14.67 -4.99 13.54
C ILE A 152 -16.18 -4.98 13.38
N TYR A 153 -16.84 -6.12 13.57
CA TYR A 153 -18.30 -6.22 13.48
C TYR A 153 -19.06 -5.37 14.49
N SER A 154 -18.42 -5.05 15.62
CA SER A 154 -19.01 -4.23 16.68
C SER A 154 -18.67 -2.74 16.53
N MET A 155 -17.79 -2.36 15.60
CA MET A 155 -17.47 -0.96 15.33
C MET A 155 -18.71 -0.23 14.81
N MET A 156 -19.00 0.91 15.43
CA MET A 156 -20.03 1.84 14.97
C MET A 156 -19.39 2.80 13.98
N ILE A 157 -19.81 2.73 12.72
CA ILE A 157 -19.24 3.54 11.65
C ILE A 157 -20.36 4.21 10.87
N LYS A 158 -20.05 5.29 10.14
CA LYS A 158 -21.00 5.96 9.24
C LYS A 158 -20.64 5.62 7.79
N PRO A 159 -21.27 4.61 7.17
CA PRO A 159 -20.97 4.26 5.79
C PRO A 159 -21.29 5.42 4.83
N LEU A 160 -20.64 5.40 3.67
CA LEU A 160 -20.89 6.39 2.62
C LEU A 160 -22.39 6.44 2.26
N GLY A 161 -22.97 7.64 2.25
CA GLY A 161 -24.39 7.84 1.96
C GLY A 161 -25.35 7.54 3.12
N CYS A 162 -24.87 7.08 4.28
CA CYS A 162 -25.69 6.93 5.48
C CYS A 162 -25.66 8.20 6.36
N THR A 163 -26.76 8.50 7.05
CA THR A 163 -26.87 9.67 7.92
C THR A 163 -26.52 9.40 9.38
N MET A 164 -26.58 8.13 9.82
CA MET A 164 -26.34 7.71 11.19
C MET A 164 -25.28 6.61 11.26
N PRO A 165 -24.50 6.54 12.36
CA PRO A 165 -23.63 5.40 12.60
C PRO A 165 -24.43 4.10 12.73
N ILE A 166 -23.94 3.04 12.11
CA ILE A 166 -24.45 1.67 12.23
C ILE A 166 -23.31 0.71 12.50
N ALA A 167 -23.59 -0.40 13.17
CA ALA A 167 -22.56 -1.40 13.43
C ALA A 167 -22.15 -2.07 12.10
N VAL A 168 -20.86 -2.37 11.92
CA VAL A 168 -20.35 -3.01 10.69
C VAL A 168 -21.10 -4.31 10.36
N ARG A 169 -21.54 -5.06 11.37
CA ARG A 169 -22.32 -6.29 11.17
C ARG A 169 -23.68 -6.07 10.50
N ASP A 170 -24.28 -4.90 10.72
CA ASP A 170 -25.62 -4.57 10.26
C ASP A 170 -25.61 -3.84 8.90
N ILE A 171 -24.43 -3.54 8.38
CA ILE A 171 -24.27 -2.94 7.04
C ILE A 171 -24.74 -3.96 5.99
N PRO A 172 -25.60 -3.55 5.04
CA PRO A 172 -25.97 -4.41 3.92
C PRO A 172 -24.75 -4.82 3.10
N ARG A 173 -24.75 -6.07 2.61
CA ARG A 173 -23.67 -6.55 1.73
C ARG A 173 -23.62 -5.71 0.45
N GLY A 174 -22.41 -5.36 0.02
CA GLY A 174 -22.13 -4.53 -1.15
C GLY A 174 -22.19 -3.03 -0.87
N THR A 175 -22.54 -2.60 0.34
CA THR A 175 -22.48 -1.20 0.71
C THR A 175 -21.03 -0.75 0.88
N THR A 176 -20.64 0.29 0.15
CA THR A 176 -19.40 1.03 0.35
C THR A 176 -19.38 1.66 1.74
N ILE A 177 -18.31 1.38 2.47
CA ILE A 177 -18.09 1.84 3.84
C ILE A 177 -17.27 3.13 3.82
N PHE A 178 -16.06 3.07 3.27
CA PHE A 178 -15.14 4.19 3.10
C PHE A 178 -14.63 4.22 1.67
N ARG A 179 -14.37 5.40 1.14
CA ARG A 179 -13.63 5.61 -0.10
C ARG A 179 -12.70 6.79 0.11
N ASN A 180 -11.42 6.55 -0.02
CA ASN A 180 -10.39 7.57 0.01
C ASN A 180 -9.71 7.63 -1.36
N GLU A 181 -9.57 8.83 -1.90
CA GLU A 181 -8.79 9.11 -3.09
C GLU A 181 -7.56 9.92 -2.64
N GLY A 182 -6.38 9.49 -3.07
CA GLY A 182 -5.11 10.10 -2.72
C GLY A 182 -4.65 9.89 -1.28
N PHE A 183 -3.64 10.69 -0.92
CA PHE A 183 -2.90 10.62 0.34
C PHE A 183 -2.58 12.03 0.86
N SER A 184 -3.59 12.90 0.90
CA SER A 184 -3.44 14.32 1.23
C SER A 184 -2.89 14.62 2.63
N SER A 185 -2.85 13.62 3.52
CA SER A 185 -2.22 13.71 4.84
C SER A 185 -0.76 13.28 4.85
N LEU A 186 -0.22 12.78 3.75
CA LEU A 186 1.20 12.41 3.63
C LEU A 186 2.00 13.52 2.95
N ASN A 187 3.12 13.89 3.57
CA ASN A 187 4.16 14.73 3.01
C ASN A 187 5.20 13.85 2.31
N ILE A 188 4.98 13.60 1.03
CA ILE A 188 5.88 12.89 0.13
C ILE A 188 5.95 13.72 -1.15
N ASP A 189 7.16 14.12 -1.55
CA ASP A 189 7.32 14.86 -2.80
C ASP A 189 7.34 13.92 -4.02
N SER A 190 7.31 14.50 -5.22
CA SER A 190 7.28 13.72 -6.45
C SER A 190 8.57 12.92 -6.68
N GLU A 191 9.73 13.43 -6.25
CA GLU A 191 11.01 12.74 -6.43
C GLU A 191 11.07 11.47 -5.55
N ASP A 192 10.55 11.57 -4.33
CA ASP A 192 10.39 10.45 -3.41
C ASP A 192 9.40 9.40 -3.93
N LEU A 193 8.28 9.83 -4.54
CA LEU A 193 7.31 8.92 -5.18
C LEU A 193 7.92 8.16 -6.35
N GLU A 194 8.64 8.84 -7.24
CA GLU A 194 9.34 8.22 -8.37
C GLU A 194 10.40 7.22 -7.86
N THR A 195 11.12 7.59 -6.80
CA THR A 195 12.10 6.69 -6.19
C THR A 195 11.41 5.47 -5.57
N LEU A 196 10.31 5.65 -4.85
CA LEU A 196 9.51 4.54 -4.32
C LEU A 196 9.04 3.61 -5.44
N GLU A 197 8.54 4.14 -6.56
CA GLU A 197 8.11 3.35 -7.72
C GLU A 197 9.22 2.45 -8.25
N ILE A 198 10.44 2.98 -8.39
CA ILE A 198 11.62 2.22 -8.80
C ILE A 198 11.88 1.10 -7.78
N TYR A 199 11.84 1.40 -6.48
CA TYR A 199 12.11 0.40 -5.44
C TYR A 199 11.01 -0.66 -5.30
N MET A 200 9.76 -0.34 -5.63
CA MET A 200 8.66 -1.30 -5.58
C MET A 200 8.69 -2.27 -6.77
N CYS A 201 9.21 -1.84 -7.93
CA CYS A 201 9.28 -2.67 -9.13
C CYS A 201 10.65 -3.36 -9.28
N GLU A 202 10.71 -4.69 -9.13
CA GLU A 202 11.98 -5.44 -9.23
C GLU A 202 12.67 -5.27 -10.59
N GLU A 203 11.90 -5.28 -11.69
CA GLU A 203 12.45 -5.13 -13.04
C GLU A 203 13.15 -3.78 -13.22
N ILE A 204 12.50 -2.69 -12.79
CA ILE A 204 13.05 -1.33 -12.89
C ILE A 204 14.24 -1.18 -11.94
N HIS A 205 14.11 -1.65 -10.69
CA HIS A 205 15.18 -1.62 -9.70
C HIS A 205 16.46 -2.30 -10.21
N GLN A 206 16.35 -3.51 -10.76
CA GLN A 206 17.50 -4.23 -11.32
C GLN A 206 18.09 -3.52 -12.54
N SER A 207 17.25 -2.92 -13.39
CA SER A 207 17.72 -2.11 -14.52
C SER A 207 18.59 -0.93 -14.06
N VAL A 208 18.16 -0.23 -13.01
CA VAL A 208 18.92 0.90 -12.42
C VAL A 208 20.24 0.41 -11.83
N LEU A 209 20.23 -0.67 -11.03
CA LEU A 209 21.46 -1.23 -10.45
C LEU A 209 22.48 -1.64 -11.51
N ASN A 210 22.04 -2.33 -12.56
CA ASN A 210 22.90 -2.73 -13.68
C ASN A 210 23.49 -1.50 -14.39
N GLY A 211 22.68 -0.47 -14.63
CA GLY A 211 23.15 0.78 -15.23
C GLY A 211 24.20 1.50 -14.38
N MET A 212 24.03 1.52 -13.05
CA MET A 212 25.01 2.09 -12.11
C MET A 212 26.32 1.32 -12.12
N ASP A 213 26.27 -0.02 -12.19
CA ASP A 213 27.46 -0.87 -12.25
C ASP A 213 28.21 -0.75 -13.58
N ASP A 214 27.49 -0.62 -14.70
CA ASP A 214 28.08 -0.35 -16.00
C ASP A 214 28.77 1.02 -16.05
N ALA A 215 28.15 2.04 -15.45
CA ALA A 215 28.76 3.37 -15.31
C ALA A 215 30.04 3.32 -14.47
N LYS A 216 30.01 2.64 -13.31
CA LYS A 216 31.19 2.49 -12.44
C LYS A 216 32.31 1.67 -13.08
N SER A 217 31.96 0.66 -13.88
CA SER A 217 32.93 -0.22 -14.54
C SER A 217 33.41 0.28 -15.91
N GLY A 218 32.95 1.46 -16.36
CA GLY A 218 33.32 2.05 -17.64
C GLY A 218 32.79 1.29 -18.85
N ARG A 219 31.76 0.45 -18.66
CA ARG A 219 31.11 -0.38 -19.69
C ARG A 219 29.96 0.33 -20.40
N VAL A 220 29.82 1.64 -20.22
CA VAL A 220 28.85 2.45 -20.97
C VAL A 220 29.20 2.35 -22.46
N THR A 221 28.49 1.48 -23.18
CA THR A 221 28.58 1.35 -24.63
C THR A 221 28.35 2.73 -25.22
N ARG A 222 29.40 3.30 -25.83
CA ARG A 222 29.24 4.49 -26.67
C ARG A 222 28.16 4.16 -27.69
N LEU A 223 26.99 4.78 -27.55
CA LEU A 223 25.98 4.79 -28.60
C LEU A 223 26.71 5.25 -29.86
N GLN A 224 26.87 4.32 -30.80
CA GLN A 224 27.42 4.63 -32.11
C GLN A 224 26.37 5.50 -32.80
N THR A 225 26.55 6.81 -32.71
CA THR A 225 25.89 7.77 -33.60
C THR A 225 26.32 7.42 -35.02
N ALA A 226 25.39 6.85 -35.79
CA ALA A 226 25.46 6.72 -37.23
C ALA A 226 24.92 8.00 -37.89
#